data_AF-A0A368R2C6-F1
#
_entry.id   AF-A0A368R2C6-F1
#
_cell.length_a   1.000
_cell.length_b   1.000
_cell.length_c   1.000
_cell.angle_alpha   90.00
_cell.angle_beta   90.00
_cell.angle_gamma   90.00
#
_symmetry.space_group_name_H-M   'P 1'
#
loop_
_entity.id
_entity.type
_entity.pdbx_description
1 polymer ?
#
loop_
_entity_poly.entity_id
_entity_poly.type
_entity_poly.pdbx_seq_one_letter_code
_entity_poly.pdbx_strand_id
1 'polypeptide(L)'
;TKWKGQKVKEVDNTSFKLWYTGIAANRNGVGVLIDKSLKDGVVDVRRQGDRIILVRLVCICPQVGHDESAKRLFWKDLNSLVRAIPSSEKLFIGGDLNGHVGTTSAGFEAVHGGFGYSSRNQEGEEVLEFAVAFDLMIANTFLRDGPI
;
A
#
# COMPACT_ATOMS: atom_id res chain seq x y z
N THR A 1 -17.94 13.43 4.12
CA THR A 1 -18.56 12.90 2.88
C THR A 1 -19.99 13.44 2.73
N LYS A 2 -20.56 13.42 1.51
CA LYS A 2 -21.99 13.74 1.29
C LYS A 2 -22.94 12.65 1.81
N TRP A 3 -22.40 11.52 2.25
CA TRP A 3 -23.12 10.27 2.48
C TRP A 3 -23.31 10.01 3.97
N LYS A 4 -24.54 9.68 4.37
CA LYS A 4 -24.91 9.28 5.73
C LYS A 4 -25.03 7.76 5.85
N GLY A 5 -24.54 7.22 6.96
CA GLY A 5 -24.56 5.80 7.30
C GLY A 5 -23.22 5.09 7.06
N GLN A 6 -23.23 3.79 7.33
CA GLN A 6 -22.12 2.88 7.06
C GLN A 6 -22.55 1.92 5.96
N LYS A 7 -22.07 2.12 4.73
CA LYS A 7 -22.49 1.30 3.59
C LYS A 7 -21.31 0.98 2.67
N VAL A 8 -21.58 0.06 1.74
CA VAL A 8 -20.80 -0.18 0.55
C VAL A 8 -21.65 0.16 -0.67
N LYS A 9 -21.08 0.79 -1.69
CA LYS A 9 -21.75 1.09 -2.97
C LYS A 9 -20.82 0.75 -4.12
N GLU A 10 -21.34 0.18 -5.20
CA GLU A 10 -20.63 0.24 -6.47
C GLU A 10 -20.75 1.65 -7.05
N VAL A 11 -19.67 2.16 -7.63
CA VAL A 11 -19.68 3.47 -8.26
C VAL A 11 -20.05 3.30 -9.72
N ASP A 12 -21.20 3.85 -10.08
CA ASP A 12 -21.81 3.73 -11.41
C ASP A 12 -20.82 4.17 -12.51
N ASN A 13 -20.75 3.41 -13.61
CA ASN A 13 -19.81 3.62 -14.72
C ASN A 13 -18.32 3.56 -14.35
N THR A 14 -17.95 2.90 -13.25
CA THR A 14 -16.55 2.68 -12.88
C THR A 14 -16.28 1.24 -12.43
N SER A 15 -15.01 0.85 -12.41
CA SER A 15 -14.53 -0.40 -11.81
C SER A 15 -14.42 -0.33 -10.28
N PHE A 16 -14.83 0.76 -9.61
CA PHE A 16 -14.58 0.93 -8.18
C PHE A 16 -15.78 0.54 -7.29
N LYS A 17 -15.45 0.05 -6.10
CA LYS A 17 -16.37 -0.17 -4.99
C LYS A 17 -16.01 0.76 -3.84
N LEU A 18 -16.99 1.50 -3.33
CA LEU A 18 -16.85 2.49 -2.27
C LEU A 18 -17.35 1.93 -0.94
N TRP A 19 -16.48 1.89 0.08
CA TRP A 19 -16.88 1.73 1.48
C TRP A 19 -16.87 3.11 2.13
N TYR A 20 -17.95 3.51 2.80
CA TYR A 20 -17.99 4.78 3.52
C TYR A 20 -18.59 4.66 4.91
N THR A 21 -18.26 5.64 5.76
CA THR A 21 -18.91 5.92 7.04
C THR A 21 -19.19 7.42 7.16
N GLY A 22 -20.30 7.80 7.79
CA GLY A 22 -20.69 9.18 8.04
C GLY A 22 -21.93 9.26 8.94
N ILE A 23 -21.94 10.13 9.96
CA ILE A 23 -23.09 10.29 10.87
C ILE A 23 -24.06 11.37 10.36
N ALA A 24 -23.52 12.50 9.90
CA ALA A 24 -24.30 13.61 9.37
C ALA A 24 -23.93 13.86 7.91
N ALA A 25 -24.94 14.13 7.08
CA ALA A 25 -24.67 14.54 5.70
C ALA A 25 -23.87 15.84 5.68
N ASN A 26 -22.88 15.93 4.80
CA ASN A 26 -22.01 17.10 4.61
C ASN A 26 -21.18 17.51 5.85
N ARG A 27 -21.07 16.64 6.86
CA ARG A 27 -20.25 16.90 8.06
C ARG A 27 -19.58 15.62 8.52
N ASN A 28 -18.25 15.65 8.64
CA ASN A 28 -17.43 14.46 8.84
C ASN A 28 -17.69 13.39 7.76
N GLY A 29 -17.14 12.20 7.92
CA GLY A 29 -17.30 11.10 6.98
C GLY A 29 -16.07 10.88 6.12
N VAL A 30 -15.68 9.61 6.02
CA VAL A 30 -14.56 9.12 5.21
C VAL A 30 -15.07 8.01 4.27
N GLY A 31 -14.40 7.83 3.13
CA GLY A 31 -14.68 6.76 2.19
C GLY A 31 -13.39 6.19 1.61
N VAL A 32 -13.41 4.91 1.27
CA VAL A 32 -12.32 4.19 0.61
C VAL A 32 -12.88 3.59 -0.68
N LEU A 33 -12.23 3.91 -1.80
CA LEU A 33 -12.50 3.30 -3.10
C LEU A 33 -11.50 2.17 -3.32
N ILE A 34 -11.97 1.00 -3.70
CA ILE A 34 -11.14 -0.16 -4.06
C ILE A 34 -11.59 -0.64 -5.44
N ASP A 35 -10.65 -0.87 -6.35
CA ASP A 35 -10.94 -1.42 -7.66
C ASP A 35 -11.55 -2.83 -7.53
N LYS A 36 -12.52 -3.15 -8.38
CA LYS A 36 -13.25 -4.43 -8.39
C LYS A 36 -12.31 -5.62 -8.60
N SER A 37 -11.18 -5.44 -9.28
CA SER A 37 -10.15 -6.48 -9.43
C SER A 37 -9.51 -6.87 -8.10
N LEU A 38 -9.47 -5.96 -7.12
CA LEU A 38 -8.90 -6.19 -5.79
C LEU A 38 -9.95 -6.61 -4.74
N LYS A 39 -11.22 -6.70 -5.13
CA LYS A 39 -12.33 -6.98 -4.19
C LYS A 39 -12.13 -8.29 -3.43
N ASP A 40 -11.55 -9.30 -4.08
CA ASP A 40 -11.36 -10.63 -3.52
C ASP A 40 -10.18 -10.66 -2.53
N GLY A 41 -9.30 -9.65 -2.58
CA GLY A 41 -8.26 -9.41 -1.60
C GLY A 41 -8.76 -8.67 -0.34
N VAL A 42 -9.97 -8.12 -0.32
CA VAL A 42 -10.52 -7.42 0.85
C VAL A 42 -11.02 -8.44 1.87
N VAL A 43 -10.27 -8.63 2.94
CA VAL A 43 -10.56 -9.68 3.94
C VAL A 43 -11.29 -9.14 5.17
N ASP A 44 -11.18 -7.84 5.48
CA ASP A 44 -11.97 -7.21 6.53
C ASP A 44 -12.16 -5.71 6.27
N VAL A 45 -13.32 -5.16 6.65
CA VAL A 45 -13.56 -3.71 6.66
C VAL A 45 -14.27 -3.32 7.95
N ARG A 46 -13.54 -2.64 8.84
CA ARG A 46 -14.07 -2.11 10.09
C ARG A 46 -14.30 -0.61 10.01
N ARG A 47 -15.33 -0.14 10.71
CA ARG A 47 -15.70 1.28 10.76
C ARG A 47 -15.83 1.68 12.22
N GLN A 48 -15.10 2.71 12.63
CA GLN A 48 -15.17 3.24 13.99
C GLN A 48 -15.57 4.72 13.92
N GLY A 49 -16.79 5.03 14.39
CA GLY A 49 -17.38 6.36 14.26
C GLY A 49 -17.56 6.79 12.80
N ASP A 50 -17.53 8.10 12.55
CA ASP A 50 -17.69 8.72 11.22
C ASP A 50 -16.37 9.20 10.59
N ARG A 51 -15.21 8.86 11.17
CA ARG A 51 -13.90 9.34 10.68
C ARG A 51 -12.89 8.25 10.39
N ILE A 52 -13.17 7.00 10.75
CA ILE A 52 -12.21 5.90 10.62
C ILE A 52 -12.84 4.73 9.86
N ILE A 53 -12.15 4.31 8.79
CA ILE A 53 -12.36 3.04 8.10
C ILE A 53 -11.02 2.33 8.11
N LEU A 54 -11.00 1.09 8.62
CA LEU A 54 -9.88 0.17 8.49
C LEU A 54 -10.24 -0.84 7.40
N VAL A 55 -9.42 -0.96 6.38
CA VAL A 55 -9.53 -1.99 5.34
C VAL A 55 -8.32 -2.92 5.48
N ARG A 56 -8.58 -4.22 5.62
CA ARG A 56 -7.55 -5.26 5.58
C ARG A 56 -7.58 -5.89 4.20
N LEU A 57 -6.51 -5.66 3.44
CA LEU A 57 -6.26 -6.27 2.13
C LEU A 57 -5.20 -7.36 2.30
N VAL A 58 -5.39 -8.49 1.62
CA VAL A 58 -4.35 -9.51 1.45
C VAL A 58 -3.97 -9.55 -0.01
N CYS A 59 -2.71 -9.22 -0.29
CA CYS A 59 -2.10 -9.32 -1.61
C CYS A 59 -0.92 -10.29 -1.50
N ILE A 60 -0.86 -11.26 -2.40
CA ILE A 60 0.21 -12.26 -2.41
C ILE A 60 1.38 -11.69 -3.21
N CYS A 61 2.57 -11.66 -2.62
CA CYS A 61 3.82 -11.33 -3.31
C CYS A 61 4.60 -12.62 -3.62
N PRO A 62 5.34 -12.71 -4.73
CA PRO A 62 6.20 -13.85 -5.01
C PRO A 62 7.30 -14.00 -3.93
N GLN A 63 7.64 -15.24 -3.55
CA GLN A 63 8.64 -15.55 -2.52
C GLN A 63 10.09 -15.44 -3.04
N VAL A 64 11.05 -15.25 -2.12
CA VAL A 64 12.50 -15.34 -2.45
C VAL A 64 12.81 -16.71 -3.04
N GLY A 65 13.54 -16.75 -4.16
CA GLY A 65 13.94 -18.00 -4.83
C GLY A 65 12.88 -18.66 -5.72
N HIS A 66 11.71 -18.03 -5.90
CA HIS A 66 10.76 -18.43 -6.94
C HIS A 66 11.25 -18.06 -8.36
N ASP A 67 10.56 -18.59 -9.37
CA ASP A 67 10.82 -18.32 -10.79
C ASP A 67 11.00 -16.81 -11.06
N GLU A 68 12.17 -16.46 -11.60
CA GLU A 68 12.55 -15.09 -11.98
C GLU A 68 11.53 -14.47 -12.94
N SER A 69 10.87 -15.28 -13.78
CA SER A 69 9.83 -14.79 -14.68
C SER A 69 8.60 -14.25 -13.93
N ALA A 70 8.22 -14.93 -12.83
CA ALA A 70 7.10 -14.52 -11.98
C ALA A 70 7.44 -13.26 -11.18
N LYS A 71 8.67 -13.14 -10.66
CA LYS A 71 9.14 -11.92 -9.98
C LYS A 71 9.13 -10.72 -10.92
N ARG A 72 9.67 -10.89 -12.13
CA ARG A 72 9.68 -9.84 -13.14
C ARG A 72 8.27 -9.41 -13.54
N LEU A 73 7.34 -10.37 -13.66
CA LEU A 73 5.94 -10.06 -13.95
C LEU A 73 5.30 -9.26 -12.81
N PHE A 74 5.52 -9.66 -11.56
CA PHE A 74 5.02 -8.94 -10.40
C PHE A 74 5.49 -7.48 -10.39
N TRP A 75 6.80 -7.22 -10.56
CA TRP A 75 7.33 -5.86 -10.58
C TRP A 75 6.82 -5.03 -11.77
N LYS A 76 6.67 -5.67 -12.94
CA LYS A 76 6.10 -5.02 -14.13
C LYS A 76 4.66 -4.59 -13.89
N ASP A 77 3.84 -5.46 -13.29
CA ASP A 77 2.44 -5.19 -13.02
C ASP A 77 2.30 -4.13 -11.91
N LEU A 78 3.08 -4.23 -10.84
CA LEU A 78 3.10 -3.22 -9.77
C LEU A 78 3.51 -1.84 -10.29
N ASN A 79 4.56 -1.75 -11.10
CA ASN A 79 4.99 -0.50 -11.75
C ASN A 79 3.89 0.07 -12.66
N SER A 80 3.15 -0.78 -13.38
CA SER A 80 2.04 -0.34 -14.23
C SER A 80 0.87 0.22 -13.40
N LEU A 81 0.55 -0.43 -12.28
CA LEU A 81 -0.50 0.02 -11.38
C LEU A 81 -0.15 1.35 -10.71
N VAL A 82 1.07 1.51 -10.20
CA VAL A 82 1.49 2.76 -9.55
C VAL A 82 1.52 3.93 -10.53
N ARG A 83 1.92 3.71 -11.79
CA ARG A 83 1.88 4.75 -12.84
C ARG A 83 0.48 5.20 -13.21
N ALA A 84 -0.52 4.35 -13.02
CA ALA A 84 -1.91 4.70 -13.31
C ALA A 84 -2.54 5.57 -12.23
N ILE A 85 -1.90 5.71 -11.06
CA ILE A 85 -2.41 6.51 -9.95
C ILE A 85 -2.12 7.99 -10.22
N PRO A 86 -3.15 8.85 -10.23
CA PRO A 86 -2.95 10.29 -10.38
C PRO A 86 -2.09 10.85 -9.24
N SER A 87 -1.20 11.79 -9.55
CA SER A 87 -0.31 12.42 -8.55
C SER A 87 -1.05 13.20 -7.44
N SER A 88 -2.34 13.51 -7.64
CA SER A 88 -3.20 14.10 -6.61
C SER A 88 -3.65 13.10 -5.53
N GLU A 89 -3.46 11.80 -5.75
CA GLU A 89 -3.84 10.74 -4.83
C GLU A 89 -2.66 10.32 -3.96
N LYS A 90 -2.95 9.90 -2.72
CA LYS A 90 -1.94 9.38 -1.80
C LYS A 90 -1.84 7.87 -1.95
N LEU A 91 -0.63 7.38 -2.25
CA LEU A 91 -0.33 5.96 -2.36
C LEU A 91 0.28 5.43 -1.07
N PHE A 92 -0.24 4.30 -0.60
CA PHE A 92 0.38 3.47 0.43
C PHE A 92 0.46 2.05 -0.09
N ILE A 93 1.67 1.49 -0.11
CA ILE A 93 1.90 0.08 -0.45
C ILE A 93 2.28 -0.63 0.83
N GLY A 94 1.56 -1.70 1.16
CA GLY A 94 1.84 -2.55 2.30
C GLY A 94 1.87 -4.00 1.84
N GLY A 95 2.81 -4.77 2.38
CA GLY A 95 2.98 -6.17 2.04
C GLY A 95 4.36 -6.68 2.45
N ASP A 96 4.52 -7.99 2.41
CA ASP A 96 5.83 -8.63 2.51
C ASP A 96 6.41 -8.75 1.09
N LEU A 97 7.31 -7.83 0.73
CA LEU A 97 8.00 -7.84 -0.56
C LEU A 97 9.20 -8.79 -0.57
N ASN A 98 9.44 -9.54 0.52
CA ASN A 98 10.51 -10.52 0.63
C ASN A 98 11.93 -9.97 0.37
N GLY A 99 12.12 -8.66 0.48
CA GLY A 99 13.39 -7.96 0.31
C GLY A 99 13.95 -7.47 1.64
N HIS A 100 15.25 -7.68 1.86
CA HIS A 100 15.99 -7.09 2.97
C HIS A 100 16.64 -5.80 2.49
N VAL A 101 16.09 -4.64 2.86
CA VAL A 101 16.62 -3.31 2.49
C VAL A 101 17.92 -2.94 3.24
N GLY A 102 18.21 -3.67 4.32
CA GLY A 102 19.44 -3.56 5.09
C GLY A 102 19.36 -2.52 6.23
N THR A 103 20.43 -2.47 7.03
CA THR A 103 20.57 -1.53 8.17
C THR A 103 21.02 -0.13 7.76
N THR A 104 21.47 0.07 6.53
CA THR A 104 22.07 1.33 6.04
C THR A 104 21.27 1.94 4.90
N SER A 105 21.12 3.27 4.94
CA SER A 105 20.52 4.06 3.88
C SER A 105 21.48 4.41 2.75
N ALA A 106 22.74 3.93 2.79
CA ALA A 106 23.76 4.28 1.80
C ALA A 106 23.25 4.05 0.36
N GLY A 107 23.26 5.12 -0.44
CA GLY A 107 22.81 5.14 -1.84
C GLY A 107 21.30 5.33 -2.03
N PHE A 108 20.52 5.37 -0.93
CA PHE A 108 19.06 5.46 -0.93
C PHE A 108 18.54 6.38 0.19
N GLU A 109 19.30 7.41 0.55
CA GLU A 109 19.02 8.33 1.65
C GLU A 109 17.70 9.10 1.47
N ALA A 110 17.23 9.25 0.23
CA ALA A 110 15.95 9.87 -0.08
C ALA A 110 14.74 9.04 0.37
N VAL A 111 14.88 7.71 0.46
CA VAL A 111 13.75 6.78 0.65
C VAL A 111 13.90 5.87 1.87
N HIS A 112 15.10 5.74 2.42
CA HIS A 112 15.44 4.86 3.54
C HIS A 112 15.84 5.67 4.79
N GLY A 113 15.16 5.46 5.91
CA GLY A 113 15.29 6.26 7.14
C GLY A 113 16.50 5.97 8.02
N GLY A 114 17.37 5.07 7.58
CA GLY A 114 18.63 4.72 8.26
C GLY A 114 18.48 3.69 9.37
N PHE A 115 17.28 3.14 9.57
CA PHE A 115 17.02 2.00 10.44
C PHE A 115 16.55 0.81 9.60
N GLY A 116 16.89 -0.39 10.01
CA GLY A 116 16.54 -1.61 9.29
C GLY A 116 17.25 -2.80 9.90
N TYR A 117 17.05 -3.96 9.30
CA TYR A 117 17.62 -5.22 9.77
C TYR A 117 18.40 -5.91 8.67
N SER A 118 19.31 -6.79 9.08
CA SER A 118 20.16 -7.63 8.22
C SER A 118 20.99 -6.85 7.18
N SER A 119 21.74 -7.59 6.36
CA SER A 119 22.42 -7.07 5.20
C SER A 119 21.45 -6.91 4.04
N ARG A 120 21.64 -5.87 3.22
CA ARG A 120 20.84 -5.66 2.02
C ARG A 120 21.01 -6.84 1.04
N ASN A 121 19.92 -7.38 0.50
CA ASN A 121 19.93 -8.38 -0.57
C ASN A 121 19.42 -7.78 -1.90
N GLN A 122 19.46 -8.58 -2.98
CA GLN A 122 19.01 -8.14 -4.31
C GLN A 122 17.55 -7.69 -4.30
N GLU A 123 16.65 -8.48 -3.73
CA GLU A 123 15.23 -8.12 -3.64
C GLU A 123 15.01 -6.83 -2.83
N GLY A 124 15.83 -6.58 -1.79
CA GLY A 124 15.80 -5.35 -1.03
C GLY A 124 16.29 -4.14 -1.82
N GLU A 125 17.29 -4.31 -2.69
CA GLU A 125 17.72 -3.27 -3.62
C GLU A 125 16.59 -2.94 -4.62
N GLU A 126 15.90 -3.94 -5.18
CA GLU A 126 14.75 -3.72 -6.08
C GLU A 126 13.62 -2.93 -5.41
N VAL A 127 13.34 -3.19 -4.13
CA VAL A 127 12.38 -2.41 -3.32
C VAL A 127 12.82 -0.95 -3.19
N LEU A 128 14.11 -0.72 -2.98
CA LEU A 128 14.66 0.63 -2.83
C LEU A 128 14.66 1.41 -4.15
N GLU A 129 15.09 0.79 -5.24
CA GLU A 129 15.02 1.36 -6.59
C GLU A 129 13.59 1.71 -6.98
N PHE A 130 12.63 0.81 -6.68
CA PHE A 130 11.21 1.07 -6.89
C PHE A 130 10.73 2.28 -6.09
N ALA A 131 11.12 2.39 -4.81
CA ALA A 131 10.76 3.53 -3.99
C ALA A 131 11.32 4.85 -4.53
N VAL A 132 12.58 4.85 -4.97
CA VAL A 132 13.21 6.02 -5.61
C VAL A 132 12.47 6.41 -6.90
N ALA A 133 12.14 5.44 -7.75
CA ALA A 133 11.48 5.71 -9.04
C ALA A 133 10.09 6.36 -8.90
N PHE A 134 9.45 6.19 -7.75
CA PHE A 134 8.09 6.68 -7.47
C PHE A 134 8.00 7.68 -6.32
N ASP A 135 9.13 8.20 -5.85
CA ASP A 135 9.20 9.16 -4.73
C ASP A 135 8.45 8.65 -3.47
N LEU A 136 8.65 7.37 -3.15
CA LEU A 136 8.08 6.69 -1.99
C LEU A 136 9.10 6.60 -0.86
N MET A 137 8.61 6.50 0.37
CA MET A 137 9.45 6.25 1.55
C MET A 137 9.19 4.83 2.09
N ILE A 138 10.27 4.14 2.49
CA ILE A 138 10.17 2.85 3.18
C ILE A 138 9.88 3.09 4.66
N ALA A 139 8.61 3.26 5.01
CA ALA A 139 8.18 3.72 6.34
C ALA A 139 8.82 2.96 7.52
N ASN A 140 8.95 1.64 7.44
CA ASN A 140 9.55 0.82 8.51
C ASN A 140 11.01 1.20 8.82
N THR A 141 11.73 1.76 7.85
CA THR A 141 13.14 2.13 8.00
C THR A 141 13.35 3.47 8.70
N PHE A 142 12.28 4.19 8.99
CA PHE A 142 12.29 5.44 9.77
C PHE A 142 11.90 5.23 11.23
N LEU A 143 11.45 4.02 11.57
CA LEU A 143 11.07 3.65 12.92
C LEU A 143 12.26 2.94 13.57
N ARG A 144 12.69 3.46 14.70
CA ARG A 144 13.61 2.76 15.59
C ARG A 144 12.77 1.87 16.47
N ASP A 145 12.88 0.55 16.31
CA ASP A 145 12.27 -0.35 17.28
C ASP A 145 12.88 -0.06 18.66
N GLY A 146 12.01 0.24 19.62
CA GLY A 146 12.35 0.14 21.03
C GLY A 146 12.59 -1.34 21.37
N PRO A 147 13.33 -1.64 22.46
CA PRO A 147 13.57 -3.03 22.84
C PRO A 147 12.25 -3.79 22.98
N ILE A 148 12.17 -4.94 22.28
CA ILE A 148 11.08 -5.92 22.37
C ILE A 148 11.09 -6.56 23.76
#